data_AF-A0ABD0M9B7-F1
#
_entry.id   AF-A0ABD0M9B7-F1
#
_cell.length_a   1.000
_cell.length_b   1.000
_cell.length_c   1.000
_cell.angle_alpha   90.00
_cell.angle_beta   90.00
_cell.angle_gamma   90.00
#
_symmetry.space_group_name_H-M   'P 1'
#
loop_
_entity.id
_entity.type
_entity.pdbx_description
1 polymer ?
#
loop_
_entity_poly.entity_id
_entity_poly.type
_entity_poly.pdbx_seq_one_letter_code
_entity_poly.pdbx_strand_id
1 'polypeptide(L)'
;MFASTSHLFRAVQPATSSLHGFRHVCQLMCPSCHRVVQLARTYTTVGHSLRNNGSKFTGRWSAGLVRGIQSVRHTVTQAAGNSAAENIPAHAVILGGVTRLTESGLSMVDWRLLKDMKPPRTEAEWQEEFERYKTFPEYKYQSGQKEMTLSDFKFIYYMEWGHRMWGRAVGIGFILPALYFLRKGWISRAMKPRLAIYASLLGFQGFLGWYMVKSGLEEKPGPNDIPRVSQYRLASHLGSAFLLYTLFLWGGLTHLTKPQALPNIKQVAKLRGLAHGVMTLIFVTAVSGAFVAGLDAGLVYNSWPKMADKWVPDDLGSFDPKWKNIFENPTTVQFNHRHLAESTVALIGGFWWMCRKAPLPPRARLAVNCLLGMALLQTTLGVTTLLTYVPVPVAATHQSGSLVLLSIAVWLAHELRRVPK
;
A
#
# COMPACT_ATOMS: atom_id res chain seq x y z
N MET A 1 37.40 -22.60 -21.81
CA MET A 1 36.32 -23.39 -21.18
C MET A 1 35.14 -22.48 -20.92
N PHE A 2 34.46 -22.04 -21.98
CA PHE A 2 33.29 -21.18 -21.95
C PHE A 2 32.39 -21.63 -23.08
N ALA A 3 31.38 -22.43 -22.77
CA ALA A 3 30.28 -22.76 -23.67
C ALA A 3 29.10 -23.26 -22.83
N SER A 4 27.91 -22.76 -23.17
CA SER A 4 26.59 -23.22 -22.74
C SER A 4 25.97 -22.63 -21.46
N THR A 5 25.52 -21.38 -21.57
CA THR A 5 24.34 -20.85 -20.84
C THR A 5 23.35 -20.11 -21.77
N SER A 6 23.43 -20.38 -23.08
CA SER A 6 22.64 -19.71 -24.13
C SER A 6 21.25 -20.34 -24.40
N HIS A 7 20.70 -21.14 -23.48
CA HIS A 7 19.40 -21.82 -23.67
C HIS A 7 18.26 -21.38 -22.73
N LEU A 8 18.41 -20.28 -21.98
CA LEU A 8 17.32 -19.71 -21.17
C LEU A 8 16.71 -18.40 -21.75
N PHE A 9 17.09 -17.99 -22.96
CA PHE A 9 16.71 -16.72 -23.57
C PHE A 9 15.75 -16.81 -24.78
N ARG A 10 15.06 -17.95 -24.99
CA ARG A 10 14.04 -18.08 -26.04
C ARG A 10 12.78 -18.76 -25.51
N ALA A 11 11.85 -17.96 -24.98
CA ALA A 11 10.40 -18.18 -25.08
C ALA A 11 9.64 -17.06 -24.34
N VAL A 12 9.67 -15.82 -24.86
CA VAL A 12 8.68 -14.82 -24.48
C VAL A 12 8.18 -14.15 -25.75
N GLN A 13 7.11 -14.71 -26.32
CA GLN A 13 6.08 -14.05 -27.14
C GLN A 13 5.08 -15.11 -27.65
N PRO A 14 3.83 -14.77 -27.96
CA PRO A 14 2.83 -14.11 -27.12
C PRO A 14 1.62 -15.07 -26.96
N ALA A 15 1.40 -15.63 -25.77
CA ALA A 15 0.26 -16.52 -25.56
C ALA A 15 -0.98 -15.73 -25.13
N THR A 16 -1.89 -15.59 -26.07
CA THR A 16 -3.31 -15.27 -25.88
C THR A 16 -3.90 -16.00 -24.68
N SER A 17 -4.30 -15.26 -23.65
CA SER A 17 -5.46 -15.53 -22.74
C SER A 17 -5.37 -14.66 -21.47
N SER A 18 -5.75 -13.39 -21.60
CA SER A 18 -5.76 -12.37 -20.53
C SER A 18 -6.75 -12.61 -19.37
N LEU A 19 -7.26 -13.83 -19.20
CA LEU A 19 -8.14 -14.23 -18.10
C LEU A 19 -7.61 -15.40 -17.27
N HIS A 20 -6.74 -16.25 -17.84
CA HIS A 20 -6.21 -17.43 -17.12
C HIS A 20 -5.02 -17.08 -16.23
N GLY A 21 -4.12 -16.19 -16.67
CA GLY A 21 -3.04 -15.65 -15.83
C GLY A 21 -3.58 -14.89 -14.62
N PHE A 22 -4.65 -14.09 -14.81
CA PHE A 22 -5.31 -13.34 -13.74
C PHE A 22 -6.02 -14.26 -12.73
N ARG A 23 -6.60 -15.39 -13.20
CA ARG A 23 -7.19 -16.42 -12.32
C ARG A 23 -6.15 -17.12 -11.46
N HIS A 24 -4.98 -17.45 -12.02
CA HIS A 24 -3.91 -18.08 -11.26
C HIS A 24 -3.32 -17.15 -10.21
N VAL A 25 -3.15 -15.86 -10.52
CA VAL A 25 -2.74 -14.83 -9.57
C VAL A 25 -3.80 -14.65 -8.47
N CYS A 26 -5.08 -14.53 -8.81
CA CYS A 26 -6.17 -14.44 -7.83
C CYS A 26 -6.32 -15.68 -6.93
N GLN A 27 -6.07 -16.89 -7.45
CA GLN A 27 -6.12 -18.13 -6.66
C GLN A 27 -4.92 -18.29 -5.73
N LEU A 28 -3.73 -17.82 -6.14
CA LEU A 28 -2.55 -17.71 -5.26
C LEU A 28 -2.74 -16.63 -4.18
N MET A 29 -3.54 -15.60 -4.46
CA MET A 29 -3.80 -14.47 -3.55
C MET A 29 -4.94 -14.70 -2.54
N CYS A 30 -5.83 -15.69 -2.73
CA CYS A 30 -6.91 -15.97 -1.77
C CYS A 30 -7.28 -17.46 -1.63
N PRO A 31 -6.43 -18.29 -0.99
CA PRO A 31 -6.78 -19.67 -0.62
C PRO A 31 -7.97 -19.76 0.36
N SER A 32 -8.22 -18.68 1.10
CA SER A 32 -9.24 -18.58 2.15
C SER A 32 -10.67 -18.47 1.63
N CYS A 33 -10.87 -17.93 0.43
CA CYS A 33 -12.21 -17.80 -0.18
C CYS A 33 -12.88 -19.17 -0.41
N HIS A 34 -12.10 -20.21 -0.74
CA HIS A 34 -12.66 -21.53 -1.00
C HIS A 34 -13.19 -22.21 0.27
N ARG A 35 -12.52 -22.00 1.42
CA ARG A 35 -12.92 -22.57 2.72
C ARG A 35 -14.15 -21.88 3.31
N VAL A 36 -14.28 -20.57 3.12
CA VAL A 36 -15.45 -19.79 3.60
C VAL A 36 -16.73 -20.22 2.88
N VAL A 37 -16.67 -20.49 1.57
CA VAL A 37 -17.81 -20.97 0.78
C VAL A 37 -18.20 -22.41 1.17
N GLN A 38 -17.23 -23.28 1.45
CA GLN A 38 -17.52 -24.64 1.92
C GLN A 38 -18.19 -24.65 3.30
N LEU A 39 -17.69 -23.86 4.26
CA LEU A 39 -18.32 -23.73 5.58
C LEU A 39 -19.74 -23.17 5.49
N ALA A 40 -19.98 -22.16 4.66
CA ALA A 40 -21.32 -21.61 4.46
C ALA A 40 -22.30 -22.66 3.91
N ARG A 41 -21.84 -23.53 2.99
CA ARG A 41 -22.65 -24.62 2.40
C ARG A 41 -22.99 -25.72 3.40
N THR A 42 -22.08 -26.09 4.30
CA THR A 42 -22.34 -27.12 5.33
C THR A 42 -23.42 -26.67 6.32
N TYR A 43 -23.50 -25.36 6.63
CA TYR A 43 -24.48 -24.83 7.57
C TYR A 43 -25.87 -24.60 6.99
N THR A 44 -26.02 -24.32 5.68
CA THR A 44 -27.34 -24.30 5.04
C THR A 44 -28.00 -25.68 5.12
N THR A 45 -27.20 -26.75 4.96
CA THR A 45 -27.68 -28.14 5.08
C THR A 45 -28.09 -28.48 6.52
N VAL A 46 -27.30 -28.07 7.52
CA VAL A 46 -27.62 -28.30 8.94
C VAL A 46 -28.82 -27.46 9.40
N GLY A 47 -28.94 -26.21 8.96
CA GLY A 47 -30.08 -25.34 9.26
C GLY A 47 -31.40 -25.84 8.67
N HIS A 48 -31.35 -26.45 7.48
CA HIS A 48 -32.53 -27.07 6.86
C HIS A 48 -32.94 -28.36 7.60
N SER A 49 -31.98 -29.16 8.05
CA SER A 49 -32.24 -30.39 8.81
C SER A 49 -32.83 -30.13 10.21
N LEU A 50 -32.47 -29.02 10.85
CA LEU A 50 -32.97 -28.64 12.18
C LEU A 50 -34.38 -28.04 12.16
N ARG A 51 -34.81 -27.46 11.02
CA ARG A 51 -36.15 -26.89 10.88
C ARG A 51 -37.23 -27.95 10.64
N ASN A 52 -36.85 -29.10 10.10
CA ASN A 52 -37.78 -30.20 9.80
C ASN A 52 -38.01 -31.15 10.99
N ASN A 53 -37.11 -31.21 11.98
CA ASN A 53 -37.29 -32.01 13.20
C ASN A 53 -37.74 -31.14 14.36
N GLY A 54 -38.96 -30.62 14.26
CA GLY A 54 -39.64 -29.92 15.34
C GLY A 54 -40.10 -30.88 16.43
N SER A 55 -39.29 -31.08 17.47
CA SER A 55 -39.72 -31.25 18.87
C SER A 55 -38.56 -31.78 19.72
N LYS A 56 -38.47 -31.28 20.96
CA LYS A 56 -37.53 -31.65 22.03
C LYS A 56 -36.11 -31.08 21.92
N PHE A 57 -35.91 -29.84 22.37
CA PHE A 57 -34.59 -29.40 22.84
C PHE A 57 -34.70 -28.55 24.11
N THR A 58 -34.39 -29.16 25.25
CA THR A 58 -34.39 -28.55 26.59
C THR A 58 -33.07 -27.85 26.91
N GLY A 59 -33.20 -26.69 27.58
CA GLY A 59 -32.27 -25.82 28.34
C GLY A 59 -30.74 -25.89 28.27
N ARG A 60 -30.10 -27.02 28.01
CA ARG A 60 -28.62 -27.17 28.10
C ARG A 60 -27.92 -27.08 26.74
N TRP A 61 -28.63 -27.46 25.67
CA TRP A 61 -28.14 -27.39 24.29
C TRP A 61 -28.24 -25.99 23.69
N SER A 62 -29.18 -25.16 24.15
CA SER A 62 -29.31 -23.76 23.71
C SER A 62 -28.08 -22.92 24.11
N ALA A 63 -27.52 -23.15 25.29
CA ALA A 63 -26.29 -22.48 25.74
C ALA A 63 -25.04 -22.96 24.99
N GLY A 64 -25.02 -24.22 24.54
CA GLY A 64 -23.96 -24.76 23.66
C GLY A 64 -24.06 -24.21 22.24
N LEU A 65 -25.28 -24.07 21.71
CA LEU A 65 -25.57 -23.48 20.41
C LEU A 65 -25.27 -21.97 20.38
N VAL A 66 -25.64 -21.23 21.44
CA VAL A 66 -25.32 -19.80 21.57
C VAL A 66 -23.81 -19.59 21.71
N ARG A 67 -23.11 -20.43 22.49
CA ARG A 67 -21.64 -20.41 22.57
C ARG A 67 -20.99 -20.80 21.24
N GLY A 68 -21.57 -21.75 20.52
CA GLY A 68 -21.18 -22.13 19.16
C GLY A 68 -21.37 -21.00 18.16
N ILE A 69 -22.51 -20.31 18.18
CA ILE A 69 -22.79 -19.14 17.34
C ILE A 69 -21.88 -17.97 17.69
N GLN A 70 -21.57 -17.73 18.98
CA GLN A 70 -20.63 -16.70 19.40
C GLN A 70 -19.19 -17.05 19.01
N SER A 71 -18.78 -18.32 19.12
CA SER A 71 -17.47 -18.82 18.69
C SER A 71 -17.31 -18.78 17.17
N VAL A 72 -18.34 -19.16 16.42
CA VAL A 72 -18.39 -19.05 14.95
C VAL A 72 -18.43 -17.59 14.53
N ARG A 73 -19.17 -16.72 15.22
CA ARG A 73 -19.13 -15.26 15.00
C ARG A 73 -17.71 -14.75 15.24
N HIS A 74 -17.05 -15.14 16.33
CA HIS A 74 -15.68 -14.73 16.62
C HIS A 74 -14.67 -15.26 15.58
N THR A 75 -14.87 -16.49 15.11
CA THR A 75 -14.01 -17.15 14.11
C THR A 75 -14.24 -16.59 12.71
N VAL A 76 -15.48 -16.31 12.33
CA VAL A 76 -15.84 -15.63 11.07
C VAL A 76 -15.36 -14.18 11.09
N THR A 77 -15.42 -13.50 12.23
CA THR A 77 -14.86 -12.13 12.38
C THR A 77 -13.33 -12.15 12.31
N GLN A 78 -12.67 -13.17 12.87
CA GLN A 78 -11.22 -13.37 12.72
C GLN A 78 -10.81 -13.78 11.31
N ALA A 79 -11.56 -14.67 10.66
CA ALA A 79 -11.28 -15.14 9.29
C ALA A 79 -11.56 -14.04 8.24
N ALA A 80 -12.60 -13.24 8.45
CA ALA A 80 -12.92 -12.06 7.64
C ALA A 80 -11.92 -10.91 7.87
N GLY A 81 -11.38 -10.78 9.09
CA GLY A 81 -10.29 -9.84 9.40
C GLY A 81 -8.96 -10.24 8.75
N ASN A 82 -8.58 -11.52 8.80
CA ASN A 82 -7.24 -11.96 8.41
C ASN A 82 -6.96 -12.15 6.91
N SER A 83 -7.94 -12.09 5.99
CA SER A 83 -7.66 -12.58 4.61
C SER A 83 -8.27 -11.85 3.42
N ALA A 84 -8.92 -10.70 3.59
CA ALA A 84 -9.27 -9.86 2.45
C ALA A 84 -9.26 -8.37 2.80
N ALA A 85 -10.04 -7.92 3.78
CA ALA A 85 -10.24 -6.49 4.03
C ALA A 85 -8.97 -5.71 4.45
N GLU A 86 -8.05 -6.33 5.20
CA GLU A 86 -6.85 -5.65 5.73
C GLU A 86 -5.73 -5.51 4.68
N ASN A 87 -5.66 -6.44 3.73
CA ASN A 87 -4.61 -6.44 2.71
C ASN A 87 -5.01 -5.67 1.45
N ILE A 88 -6.30 -5.48 1.16
CA ILE A 88 -6.75 -4.76 -0.05
C ILE A 88 -6.16 -3.33 -0.10
N PRO A 89 -6.13 -2.51 0.97
CA PRO A 89 -5.49 -1.20 0.92
C PRO A 89 -3.99 -1.26 0.61
N ALA A 90 -3.27 -2.28 1.12
CA ALA A 90 -1.85 -2.46 0.82
C ALA A 90 -1.60 -2.75 -0.67
N HIS A 91 -2.42 -3.60 -1.28
CA HIS A 91 -2.36 -3.87 -2.72
C HIS A 91 -2.67 -2.61 -3.55
N ALA A 92 -3.57 -1.74 -3.08
CA ALA A 92 -3.86 -0.46 -3.74
C ALA A 92 -2.59 0.42 -3.80
N VAL A 93 -1.87 0.51 -2.68
CA VAL A 93 -0.61 1.26 -2.56
C VAL A 93 0.46 0.70 -3.49
N ILE A 94 0.63 -0.62 -3.53
CA ILE A 94 1.63 -1.28 -4.39
C ILE A 94 1.31 -1.02 -5.87
N LEU A 95 0.06 -1.26 -6.27
CA LEU A 95 -0.39 -1.07 -7.65
C LEU A 95 -0.30 0.41 -8.08
N GLY A 96 -0.60 1.34 -7.18
CA GLY A 96 -0.43 2.78 -7.41
C GLY A 96 1.04 3.18 -7.59
N GLY A 97 1.94 2.56 -6.83
CA GLY A 97 3.39 2.71 -7.00
C GLY A 97 3.87 2.30 -8.38
N VAL A 98 3.47 1.10 -8.83
CA VAL A 98 3.81 0.63 -10.17
C VAL A 98 3.22 1.56 -11.22
N THR A 99 1.94 1.95 -11.10
CA THR A 99 1.27 2.89 -12.02
C THR A 99 2.02 4.21 -12.15
N ARG A 100 2.61 4.74 -11.07
CA ARG A 100 3.44 5.94 -11.12
C ARG A 100 4.80 5.66 -11.79
N LEU A 101 5.48 4.57 -11.42
CA LEU A 101 6.80 4.22 -11.93
C LEU A 101 6.79 3.85 -13.42
N THR A 102 5.64 3.40 -13.94
CA THR A 102 5.42 3.13 -15.36
C THR A 102 4.77 4.30 -16.10
N GLU A 103 4.70 5.49 -15.49
CA GLU A 103 4.10 6.71 -16.06
C GLU A 103 2.69 6.48 -16.62
N SER A 104 1.91 5.66 -15.94
CA SER A 104 0.58 5.26 -16.41
C SER A 104 -0.54 6.10 -15.81
N GLY A 105 -0.22 7.01 -14.88
CA GLY A 105 -1.20 7.70 -14.04
C GLY A 105 -2.05 8.78 -14.72
N LEU A 106 -1.85 9.05 -16.02
CA LEU A 106 -2.60 10.07 -16.78
C LEU A 106 -3.20 9.53 -18.08
N SER A 107 -3.27 8.19 -18.23
CA SER A 107 -3.84 7.52 -19.40
C SER A 107 -5.37 7.57 -19.47
N MET A 108 -6.06 7.81 -18.34
CA MET A 108 -7.51 7.85 -18.23
C MET A 108 -8.03 9.13 -17.57
N VAL A 109 -8.80 9.96 -18.27
CA VAL A 109 -9.32 11.23 -17.69
C VAL A 109 -10.69 11.06 -17.07
N ASP A 110 -11.53 10.22 -17.66
CA ASP A 110 -12.91 10.07 -17.20
C ASP A 110 -12.97 9.39 -15.83
N TRP A 111 -13.78 9.97 -14.94
CA TRP A 111 -14.00 9.51 -13.58
C TRP A 111 -15.48 9.15 -13.33
N ARG A 112 -16.13 8.53 -14.30
CA ARG A 112 -17.50 8.05 -14.13
C ARG A 112 -17.49 6.80 -13.26
N LEU A 113 -18.15 6.88 -12.11
CA LEU A 113 -18.15 5.86 -11.06
C LEU A 113 -18.56 4.46 -11.55
N LEU A 114 -19.51 4.38 -12.49
CA LEU A 114 -20.06 3.12 -12.99
C LEU A 114 -19.70 2.83 -14.46
N LYS A 115 -19.68 3.86 -15.32
CA LYS A 115 -19.47 3.70 -16.77
C LYS A 115 -18.04 3.24 -17.08
N ASP A 116 -17.06 3.80 -16.37
CA ASP A 116 -15.64 3.54 -16.62
C ASP A 116 -15.12 2.33 -15.83
N MET A 117 -16.03 1.48 -15.33
CA MET A 117 -15.64 0.17 -14.77
C MET A 117 -15.24 -0.82 -15.86
N LYS A 118 -15.72 -0.62 -17.10
CA LYS A 118 -15.48 -1.53 -18.21
C LYS A 118 -14.37 -0.93 -19.11
N PRO A 119 -13.22 -1.60 -19.27
CA PRO A 119 -12.22 -1.17 -20.24
C PRO A 119 -12.73 -1.43 -21.67
N PRO A 120 -12.15 -0.78 -22.70
CA PRO A 120 -12.43 -1.07 -24.10
C PRO A 120 -12.27 -2.56 -24.41
N ARG A 121 -13.17 -3.10 -25.23
CA ARG A 121 -13.27 -4.53 -25.55
C ARG A 121 -13.09 -4.82 -27.03
N THR A 122 -13.49 -3.88 -27.88
CA THR A 122 -13.32 -4.00 -29.33
C THR A 122 -12.11 -3.20 -29.79
N GLU A 123 -11.55 -3.56 -30.95
CA GLU A 123 -10.41 -2.83 -31.51
C GLU A 123 -10.79 -1.39 -31.88
N ALA A 124 -12.04 -1.16 -32.33
CA ALA A 124 -12.56 0.18 -32.61
C ALA A 124 -12.60 1.06 -31.34
N GLU A 125 -13.09 0.52 -30.22
CA GLU A 125 -13.11 1.24 -28.93
C GLU A 125 -11.68 1.54 -28.44
N TRP A 126 -10.74 0.61 -28.63
CA TRP A 126 -9.34 0.83 -28.28
C TRP A 126 -8.70 1.93 -29.12
N GLN A 127 -9.01 1.97 -30.42
CA GLN A 127 -8.50 3.01 -31.29
C GLN A 127 -9.08 4.37 -30.93
N GLU A 128 -10.38 4.46 -30.62
CA GLU A 128 -11.04 5.70 -30.19
C GLU A 128 -10.41 6.27 -28.92
N GLU A 129 -10.22 5.45 -27.88
CA GLU A 129 -9.57 5.88 -26.65
C GLU A 129 -8.09 6.24 -26.88
N PHE A 130 -7.40 5.55 -27.78
CA PHE A 130 -6.02 5.90 -28.11
C PHE A 130 -5.93 7.24 -28.84
N GLU A 131 -6.78 7.50 -29.84
CA GLU A 131 -6.87 8.80 -30.51
C GLU A 131 -7.19 9.92 -29.52
N ARG A 132 -8.05 9.65 -28.53
CA ARG A 132 -8.29 10.59 -27.44
C ARG A 132 -7.03 10.83 -26.60
N TYR A 133 -6.31 9.78 -26.22
CA TYR A 133 -5.07 9.90 -25.45
C TYR A 133 -3.98 10.70 -26.19
N LYS A 134 -3.91 10.60 -27.52
CA LYS A 134 -2.99 11.40 -28.35
C LYS A 134 -3.14 12.91 -28.17
N THR A 135 -4.31 13.37 -27.73
CA THR A 135 -4.54 14.79 -27.46
C THR A 135 -3.84 15.28 -26.18
N PHE A 136 -3.46 14.38 -25.28
CA PHE A 136 -2.93 14.74 -23.97
C PHE A 136 -1.46 15.15 -24.04
N PRO A 137 -1.01 16.05 -23.13
CA PRO A 137 0.39 16.44 -23.05
C PRO A 137 1.35 15.27 -22.81
N GLU A 138 0.95 14.27 -22.01
CA GLU A 138 1.78 13.10 -21.70
C GLU A 138 2.12 12.28 -22.96
N TYR A 139 1.14 12.02 -23.84
CA TYR A 139 1.38 11.35 -25.11
C TYR A 139 2.39 12.11 -25.97
N LYS A 140 2.20 13.44 -26.10
CA LYS A 140 3.08 14.30 -26.91
C LYS A 140 4.52 14.26 -26.40
N TYR A 141 4.71 14.26 -25.08
CA TYR A 141 6.02 14.18 -24.45
C TYR A 141 6.68 12.81 -24.66
N GLN A 142 5.99 11.70 -24.36
CA GLN A 142 6.54 10.35 -24.51
C GLN A 142 6.81 10.00 -25.98
N SER A 143 5.89 10.33 -26.88
CA SER A 143 6.02 10.08 -28.32
C SER A 143 7.14 10.88 -28.98
N GLY A 144 7.54 12.01 -28.38
CA GLY A 144 8.70 12.78 -28.81
C GLY A 144 10.04 12.05 -28.61
N GLN A 145 10.11 11.08 -27.70
CA GLN A 145 11.29 10.23 -27.51
C GLN A 145 11.20 8.91 -28.29
N LYS A 146 10.02 8.30 -28.31
CA LYS A 146 9.73 7.06 -29.03
C LYS A 146 8.27 7.02 -29.38
N GLU A 147 7.93 6.84 -30.66
CA GLU A 147 6.54 6.68 -31.09
C GLU A 147 5.87 5.56 -30.29
N MET A 148 4.78 5.91 -29.63
CA MET A 148 4.06 4.98 -28.78
C MET A 148 3.03 4.21 -29.60
N THR A 149 3.07 2.89 -29.49
CA THR A 149 2.11 2.02 -30.19
C THR A 149 0.82 1.86 -29.40
N LEU A 150 -0.24 1.37 -30.05
CA LEU A 150 -1.47 0.98 -29.36
C LEU A 150 -1.21 -0.08 -28.27
N SER A 151 -0.20 -0.94 -28.46
CA SER A 151 0.16 -1.96 -27.48
C SER A 151 0.77 -1.36 -26.20
N ASP A 152 1.60 -0.33 -26.36
CA ASP A 152 2.17 0.43 -25.25
C ASP A 152 1.07 1.20 -24.50
N PHE A 153 0.14 1.81 -25.24
CA PHE A 153 -1.03 2.47 -24.66
C PHE A 153 -1.91 1.51 -23.86
N LYS A 154 -2.21 0.32 -24.40
CA LYS A 154 -2.99 -0.71 -23.70
C LYS A 154 -2.33 -1.08 -22.36
N PHE A 155 -1.00 -1.17 -22.31
CA PHE A 155 -0.28 -1.46 -21.07
C PHE A 155 -0.51 -0.38 -20.00
N ILE A 156 -0.24 0.90 -20.32
CA ILE A 156 -0.42 1.99 -19.35
C ILE A 156 -1.89 2.16 -18.94
N TYR A 157 -2.83 1.98 -19.88
CA TYR A 157 -4.26 2.03 -19.59
C TYR A 157 -4.67 0.96 -18.57
N TYR A 158 -4.24 -0.29 -18.77
CA TYR A 158 -4.61 -1.38 -17.85
C TYR A 158 -4.02 -1.21 -16.45
N MET A 159 -2.82 -0.62 -16.34
CA MET A 159 -2.22 -0.30 -15.05
C MET A 159 -3.07 0.71 -14.28
N GLU A 160 -3.45 1.82 -14.93
CA GLU A 160 -4.28 2.83 -14.30
C GLU A 160 -5.68 2.33 -13.98
N TRP A 161 -6.32 1.65 -14.94
CA TRP A 161 -7.63 1.03 -14.75
C TRP A 161 -7.61 0.06 -13.57
N GLY A 162 -6.58 -0.79 -13.50
CA GLY A 162 -6.39 -1.75 -12.41
C GLY A 162 -6.28 -1.06 -11.05
N HIS A 163 -5.47 -0.02 -10.96
CA HIS A 163 -5.32 0.77 -9.73
C HIS A 163 -6.64 1.40 -9.29
N ARG A 164 -7.38 2.03 -10.23
CA ARG A 164 -8.70 2.65 -9.98
C ARG A 164 -9.74 1.63 -9.55
N MET A 165 -9.81 0.48 -10.21
CA MET A 165 -10.75 -0.60 -9.84
C MET A 165 -10.44 -1.15 -8.47
N TRP A 166 -9.16 -1.28 -8.13
CA TRP A 166 -8.75 -1.72 -6.81
C TRP A 166 -9.12 -0.70 -5.72
N GLY A 167 -8.95 0.59 -5.98
CA GLY A 167 -9.43 1.67 -5.10
C GLY A 167 -10.95 1.60 -4.86
N ARG A 168 -11.73 1.34 -5.92
CA ARG A 168 -13.19 1.11 -5.79
C ARG A 168 -13.51 -0.14 -4.97
N ALA A 169 -12.75 -1.22 -5.16
CA ALA A 169 -12.91 -2.44 -4.38
C ALA A 169 -12.61 -2.23 -2.89
N VAL A 170 -11.59 -1.42 -2.53
CA VAL A 170 -11.36 -0.98 -1.14
C VAL A 170 -12.59 -0.23 -0.62
N GLY A 171 -13.09 0.73 -1.41
CA GLY A 171 -14.29 1.52 -1.11
C GLY A 171 -15.49 0.64 -0.74
N ILE A 172 -15.84 -0.27 -1.65
CA ILE A 172 -16.98 -1.20 -1.50
C ILE A 172 -16.74 -2.15 -0.32
N GLY A 173 -15.54 -2.72 -0.22
CA GLY A 173 -15.16 -3.68 0.82
C GLY A 173 -15.19 -3.08 2.22
N PHE A 174 -15.01 -1.77 2.36
CA PHE A 174 -15.14 -1.07 3.63
C PHE A 174 -16.56 -0.52 3.88
N ILE A 175 -17.11 0.23 2.91
CA ILE A 175 -18.37 0.98 3.10
C ILE A 175 -19.57 0.05 3.28
N LEU A 176 -19.70 -1.01 2.47
CA LEU A 176 -20.89 -1.87 2.55
C LEU A 176 -20.98 -2.62 3.89
N PRO A 177 -19.92 -3.29 4.39
CA PRO A 177 -19.97 -3.89 5.72
C PRO A 177 -20.15 -2.85 6.82
N ALA A 178 -19.49 -1.67 6.72
CA ALA A 178 -19.63 -0.59 7.70
C ALA A 178 -21.09 -0.12 7.85
N LEU A 179 -21.77 0.16 6.73
CA LEU A 179 -23.17 0.58 6.72
C LEU A 179 -24.09 -0.53 7.24
N TYR A 180 -23.85 -1.79 6.85
CA TYR A 180 -24.62 -2.92 7.33
C TYR A 180 -24.50 -3.09 8.86
N PHE A 181 -23.29 -3.05 9.41
CA PHE A 181 -23.06 -3.18 10.85
C PHE A 181 -23.59 -1.97 11.64
N LEU A 182 -23.51 -0.76 11.08
CA LEU A 182 -24.12 0.44 11.66
C LEU A 182 -25.64 0.29 11.74
N ARG A 183 -26.30 -0.11 10.63
CA ARG A 183 -27.75 -0.33 10.59
C ARG A 183 -28.21 -1.42 11.56
N LYS A 184 -27.42 -2.48 11.72
CA LYS A 184 -27.69 -3.56 12.69
C LYS A 184 -27.38 -3.19 14.14
N GLY A 185 -26.81 -2.01 14.40
CA GLY A 185 -26.43 -1.59 15.75
C GLY A 185 -25.27 -2.40 16.35
N TRP A 186 -24.48 -3.10 15.53
CA TRP A 186 -23.39 -3.96 15.99
C TRP A 186 -22.09 -3.21 16.29
N ILE A 187 -22.04 -1.91 15.96
CA ILE A 187 -20.88 -1.05 16.19
C ILE A 187 -21.00 -0.37 17.55
N SER A 188 -20.03 -0.62 18.43
CA SER A 188 -19.93 0.03 19.74
C SER A 188 -19.84 1.55 19.62
N ARG A 189 -20.28 2.30 20.66
CA ARG A 189 -20.24 3.77 20.67
C ARG A 189 -18.82 4.31 20.43
N ALA A 190 -17.80 3.67 21.00
CA ALA A 190 -16.40 4.05 20.83
C ALA A 190 -15.86 3.82 19.40
N MET A 191 -16.45 2.87 18.65
CA MET A 191 -16.02 2.57 17.28
C MET A 191 -16.66 3.46 16.22
N LYS A 192 -17.82 4.07 16.49
CA LYS A 192 -18.49 4.99 15.56
C LYS A 192 -17.61 6.15 15.09
N PRO A 193 -16.95 6.94 15.97
CA PRO A 193 -16.09 8.02 15.52
C PRO A 193 -14.87 7.52 14.72
N ARG A 194 -14.30 6.37 15.09
CA ARG A 194 -13.18 5.77 14.33
C ARG A 194 -13.61 5.38 12.92
N LEU A 195 -14.78 4.76 12.79
CA LEU A 195 -15.34 4.37 11.49
C LEU A 195 -15.62 5.60 10.60
N ALA A 196 -16.07 6.71 11.19
CA ALA A 196 -16.26 7.97 10.49
C ALA A 196 -14.92 8.56 9.98
N ILE A 197 -13.86 8.52 10.80
CA ILE A 197 -12.50 8.93 10.40
C ILE A 197 -12.03 8.07 9.22
N TYR A 198 -12.17 6.75 9.30
CA TYR A 198 -11.75 5.83 8.25
C TYR A 198 -12.52 6.08 6.94
N ALA A 199 -13.84 6.25 7.03
CA ALA A 199 -14.68 6.58 5.87
C ALA A 199 -14.27 7.92 5.23
N SER A 200 -13.99 8.93 6.06
CA SER A 200 -13.57 10.25 5.60
C SER A 200 -12.22 10.20 4.89
N LEU A 201 -11.25 9.49 5.47
CA LEU A 201 -9.93 9.29 4.84
C LEU A 201 -10.03 8.49 3.53
N LEU A 202 -10.92 7.49 3.48
CA LEU A 202 -11.15 6.72 2.25
C LEU A 202 -11.82 7.56 1.15
N GLY A 203 -12.78 8.41 1.50
CA GLY A 203 -13.34 9.40 0.58
C GLY A 203 -12.29 10.41 0.11
N PHE A 204 -11.44 10.86 1.03
CA PHE A 204 -10.33 11.76 0.74
C PHE A 204 -9.28 11.11 -0.18
N GLN A 205 -9.04 9.80 -0.09
CA GLN A 205 -8.22 9.07 -1.07
C GLN A 205 -8.79 9.20 -2.49
N GLY A 206 -10.09 8.97 -2.66
CA GLY A 206 -10.76 9.11 -3.96
C GLY A 206 -10.66 10.54 -4.50
N PHE A 207 -10.85 11.54 -3.62
CA PHE A 207 -10.68 12.96 -3.96
C PHE A 207 -9.25 13.28 -4.41
N LEU A 208 -8.23 12.87 -3.65
CA LEU A 208 -6.83 13.11 -4.01
C LEU A 208 -6.42 12.40 -5.30
N GLY A 209 -6.89 11.17 -5.51
CA GLY A 209 -6.64 10.42 -6.75
C GLY A 209 -7.22 11.14 -7.98
N TRP A 210 -8.48 11.58 -7.89
CA TRP A 210 -9.09 12.43 -8.93
C TRP A 210 -8.32 13.73 -9.13
N TYR A 211 -7.94 14.41 -8.04
CA TYR A 211 -7.21 15.67 -8.10
C TYR A 211 -5.84 15.49 -8.77
N MET A 212 -5.10 14.43 -8.47
CA MET A 212 -3.82 14.09 -9.09
C MET A 212 -3.93 13.95 -10.61
N VAL A 213 -4.95 13.23 -11.10
CA VAL A 213 -5.15 12.98 -12.53
C VAL A 213 -5.57 14.25 -13.25
N LYS A 214 -6.64 14.90 -12.77
CA LYS A 214 -7.21 16.11 -13.42
C LYS A 214 -6.12 17.16 -13.66
N SER A 215 -5.28 17.34 -12.66
CA SER A 215 -4.28 18.39 -12.64
C SER A 215 -2.95 18.02 -13.28
N GLY A 216 -2.76 16.75 -13.69
CA GLY A 216 -1.65 16.32 -14.54
C GLY A 216 -1.92 16.49 -16.03
N LEU A 217 -3.19 16.72 -16.40
CA LEU A 217 -3.65 16.91 -17.78
C LEU A 217 -3.68 18.39 -18.21
N GLU A 218 -3.50 19.31 -17.26
CA GLU A 218 -3.40 20.74 -17.55
C GLU A 218 -2.07 21.04 -18.25
N GLU A 219 -2.12 21.78 -19.36
CA GLU A 219 -0.91 22.24 -20.05
C GLU A 219 -0.11 23.17 -19.12
N LYS A 220 1.17 22.84 -18.94
CA LYS A 220 2.05 23.64 -18.08
C LYS A 220 2.60 24.84 -18.86
N PRO A 221 2.76 26.01 -18.22
CA PRO A 221 3.14 27.25 -18.91
C PRO A 221 4.61 27.30 -19.36
N GLY A 222 5.49 26.41 -18.85
CA GLY A 222 6.91 26.41 -19.22
C GLY A 222 7.24 25.49 -20.41
N PRO A 223 8.11 25.91 -21.36
CA PRO A 223 8.52 25.09 -22.50
C PRO A 223 9.31 23.81 -22.13
N ASN A 224 9.84 23.73 -20.91
CA ASN A 224 10.56 22.56 -20.38
C ASN A 224 9.79 21.81 -19.29
N ASP A 225 8.51 22.14 -19.07
CA ASP A 225 7.73 21.51 -18.02
C ASP A 225 7.25 20.13 -18.45
N ILE A 226 7.74 19.10 -17.77
CA ILE A 226 7.33 17.71 -18.00
C ILE A 226 5.87 17.54 -17.53
N PRO A 227 4.95 17.07 -18.39
CA PRO A 227 3.58 16.75 -17.99
C PRO A 227 3.60 15.52 -17.09
N ARG A 228 3.49 15.75 -15.78
CA ARG A 228 3.50 14.72 -14.75
C ARG A 228 2.72 15.19 -13.54
N VAL A 229 2.23 14.21 -12.77
CA VAL A 229 1.57 14.47 -11.48
C VAL A 229 2.55 15.18 -10.54
N SER A 230 2.12 16.31 -9.98
CA SER A 230 2.93 17.06 -9.01
C SER A 230 3.36 16.17 -7.82
N GLN A 231 4.62 16.28 -7.44
CA GLN A 231 5.21 15.59 -6.28
C GLN A 231 4.46 15.88 -4.98
N TYR A 232 3.89 17.08 -4.82
CA TYR A 232 3.07 17.44 -3.66
C TYR A 232 1.77 16.63 -3.59
N ARG A 233 1.12 16.44 -4.75
CA ARG A 233 -0.13 15.67 -4.86
C ARG A 233 0.15 14.18 -4.65
N LEU A 234 1.22 13.67 -5.26
CA LEU A 234 1.69 12.29 -5.06
C LEU A 234 2.02 12.01 -3.59
N ALA A 235 2.81 12.87 -2.94
CA ALA A 235 3.17 12.72 -1.53
C ALA A 235 1.94 12.80 -0.61
N SER A 236 1.00 13.70 -0.91
CA SER A 236 -0.25 13.84 -0.17
C SER A 236 -1.12 12.60 -0.29
N HIS A 237 -1.26 12.04 -1.49
CA HIS A 237 -2.04 10.83 -1.74
C HIS A 237 -1.40 9.60 -1.09
N LEU A 238 -0.09 9.37 -1.31
CA LEU A 238 0.63 8.27 -0.67
C LEU A 238 0.61 8.38 0.86
N GLY A 239 0.89 9.57 1.41
CA GLY A 239 0.94 9.80 2.85
C GLY A 239 -0.42 9.57 3.52
N SER A 240 -1.50 10.05 2.91
CA SER A 240 -2.86 9.79 3.42
C SER A 240 -3.28 8.33 3.24
N ALA A 241 -2.80 7.63 2.20
CA ALA A 241 -3.01 6.19 2.03
C ALA A 241 -2.28 5.38 3.12
N PHE A 242 -1.03 5.73 3.43
CA PHE A 242 -0.25 5.14 4.51
C PHE A 242 -0.89 5.39 5.87
N LEU A 243 -1.44 6.59 6.09
CA LEU A 243 -2.17 6.92 7.32
C LEU A 243 -3.43 6.07 7.46
N LEU A 244 -4.25 5.98 6.41
CA LEU A 244 -5.45 5.14 6.39
C LEU A 244 -5.09 3.66 6.64
N TYR A 245 -4.07 3.15 5.94
CA TYR A 245 -3.57 1.79 6.14
C TYR A 245 -3.11 1.54 7.58
N THR A 246 -2.34 2.47 8.16
CA THR A 246 -1.85 2.38 9.54
C THR A 246 -3.01 2.30 10.52
N LEU A 247 -4.06 3.10 10.33
CA LEU A 247 -5.26 3.09 11.15
C LEU A 247 -6.05 1.78 11.02
N PHE A 248 -6.19 1.26 9.80
CA PHE A 248 -6.81 -0.04 9.57
C PHE A 248 -6.02 -1.17 10.22
N LEU A 249 -4.71 -1.21 10.03
CA LEU A 249 -3.85 -2.22 10.64
C LEU A 249 -3.90 -2.15 12.17
N TRP A 250 -3.80 -0.96 12.75
CA TRP A 250 -3.93 -0.78 14.21
C TRP A 250 -5.29 -1.23 14.74
N GLY A 251 -6.37 -0.90 14.01
CA GLY A 251 -7.73 -1.34 14.31
C GLY A 251 -7.89 -2.86 14.24
N GLY A 252 -7.41 -3.47 13.16
CA GLY A 252 -7.37 -4.92 12.93
C GLY A 252 -6.65 -5.64 14.06
N LEU A 253 -5.39 -5.26 14.32
CA LEU A 253 -4.60 -5.79 15.44
C LEU A 253 -5.34 -5.66 16.78
N THR A 254 -6.03 -4.54 17.01
CA THR A 254 -6.79 -4.32 18.26
C THR A 254 -7.93 -5.32 18.45
N HIS A 255 -8.58 -5.75 17.37
CA HIS A 255 -9.70 -6.68 17.41
C HIS A 255 -9.29 -8.15 17.23
N LEU A 256 -8.17 -8.41 16.57
CA LEU A 256 -7.71 -9.76 16.22
C LEU A 256 -6.70 -10.32 17.22
N THR A 257 -5.93 -9.46 17.88
CA THR A 257 -4.88 -9.89 18.81
C THR A 257 -5.25 -9.61 20.26
N LYS A 258 -4.97 -10.59 21.12
CA LYS A 258 -5.08 -10.42 22.57
C LYS A 258 -3.83 -9.69 23.06
N PRO A 259 -3.97 -8.56 23.78
CA PRO A 259 -2.82 -7.86 24.34
C PRO A 259 -2.06 -8.75 25.33
N GLN A 260 -0.73 -8.71 25.30
CA GLN A 260 0.10 -9.32 26.33
C GLN A 260 0.36 -8.30 27.44
N ALA A 261 0.23 -8.74 28.70
CA ALA A 261 0.50 -7.87 29.84
C ALA A 261 1.99 -7.50 29.85
N LEU A 262 2.26 -6.20 29.98
CA LEU A 262 3.62 -5.67 30.08
C LEU A 262 3.90 -5.24 31.52
N PRO A 263 5.15 -5.41 32.02
CA PRO A 263 5.54 -4.84 33.29
C PRO A 263 5.34 -3.31 33.28
N ASN A 264 4.67 -2.78 34.30
CA ASN A 264 4.45 -1.34 34.44
C ASN A 264 5.71 -0.65 35.02
N ILE A 265 6.82 -0.71 34.29
CA ILE A 265 8.11 -0.13 34.68
C ILE A 265 8.50 1.03 33.75
N LYS A 266 9.28 1.99 34.27
CA LYS A 266 9.73 3.19 33.54
C LYS A 266 10.42 2.84 32.22
N GLN A 267 11.22 1.77 32.18
CA GLN A 267 11.92 1.32 30.98
C GLN A 267 10.95 0.98 29.83
N VAL A 268 9.90 0.21 30.10
CA VAL A 268 8.89 -0.17 29.09
C VAL A 268 8.09 1.06 28.63
N ALA A 269 7.80 1.99 29.54
CA ALA A 269 7.14 3.24 29.18
C ALA A 269 8.00 4.10 28.21
N LYS A 270 9.31 4.19 28.45
CA LYS A 270 10.25 4.86 27.55
C LYS A 270 10.29 4.19 26.18
N LEU A 271 10.40 2.86 26.13
CA LEU A 271 10.42 2.10 24.87
C LEU A 271 9.13 2.27 24.07
N ARG A 272 7.97 2.37 24.71
CA ARG A 272 6.71 2.67 24.03
C ARG A 272 6.75 4.03 23.31
N GLY A 273 7.21 5.08 23.99
CA GLY A 273 7.35 6.40 23.38
C GLY A 273 8.32 6.38 22.20
N LEU A 274 9.47 5.71 22.37
CA LEU A 274 10.45 5.55 21.29
C LEU A 274 9.92 4.73 20.12
N ALA A 275 9.12 3.69 20.35
CA ALA A 275 8.51 2.90 19.28
C ALA A 275 7.55 3.74 18.42
N HIS A 276 6.76 4.63 19.04
CA HIS A 276 5.97 5.60 18.29
C HIS A 276 6.84 6.61 17.54
N GLY A 277 7.94 7.07 18.14
CA GLY A 277 8.89 7.95 17.46
C GLY A 277 9.52 7.30 16.22
N VAL A 278 9.97 6.05 16.34
CA VAL A 278 10.53 5.25 15.23
C VAL A 278 9.46 5.02 14.15
N MET A 279 8.23 4.66 14.53
CA MET A 279 7.11 4.49 13.60
C MET A 279 6.83 5.79 12.82
N THR A 280 6.78 6.93 13.50
CA THR A 280 6.59 8.24 12.86
C THR A 280 7.73 8.56 11.90
N LEU A 281 8.98 8.29 12.30
CA LEU A 281 10.13 8.55 11.44
C LEU A 281 10.12 7.67 10.18
N ILE A 282 9.77 6.38 10.30
CA ILE A 282 9.57 5.48 9.16
C ILE A 282 8.49 6.02 8.22
N PHE A 283 7.37 6.49 8.77
CA PHE A 283 6.29 7.11 7.99
C PHE A 283 6.79 8.34 7.22
N VAL A 284 7.48 9.27 7.89
CA VAL A 284 8.05 10.48 7.24
C VAL A 284 9.06 10.10 6.16
N THR A 285 9.91 9.10 6.42
CA THR A 285 10.88 8.59 5.43
C THR A 285 10.17 8.04 4.20
N ALA A 286 9.13 7.23 4.37
CA ALA A 286 8.36 6.71 3.25
C ALA A 286 7.67 7.83 2.45
N VAL A 287 7.10 8.84 3.11
CA VAL A 287 6.48 10.00 2.44
C VAL A 287 7.52 10.83 1.68
N SER A 288 8.72 11.02 2.24
CA SER A 288 9.80 11.73 1.51
C SER A 288 10.21 11.02 0.22
N GLY A 289 10.09 9.67 0.17
CA GLY A 289 10.31 8.90 -1.06
C GLY A 289 9.31 9.22 -2.17
N ALA A 290 8.09 9.69 -1.84
CA ALA A 290 7.13 10.15 -2.84
C ALA A 290 7.58 11.45 -3.54
N PHE A 291 8.34 12.31 -2.85
CA PHE A 291 8.94 13.48 -3.49
C PHE A 291 10.06 13.06 -4.44
N VAL A 292 10.89 12.10 -4.04
CA VAL A 292 11.94 11.53 -4.91
C VAL A 292 11.33 10.93 -6.17
N ALA A 293 10.28 10.12 -6.03
CA ALA A 293 9.58 9.54 -7.17
C ALA A 293 8.83 10.59 -8.00
N GLY A 294 8.25 11.62 -7.37
CA GLY A 294 7.50 12.67 -8.07
C GLY A 294 8.36 13.57 -8.95
N LEU A 295 9.62 13.80 -8.55
CA LEU A 295 10.60 14.61 -9.28
C LEU A 295 11.55 13.79 -10.17
N ASP A 296 11.39 12.47 -10.18
CA ASP A 296 12.34 11.53 -10.80
C ASP A 296 13.77 11.70 -10.26
N ALA A 297 13.88 12.18 -9.01
CA ALA A 297 15.14 12.55 -8.36
C ALA A 297 16.06 11.33 -8.09
N GLY A 298 15.53 10.11 -8.22
CA GLY A 298 16.33 8.88 -8.15
C GLY A 298 17.38 8.75 -9.26
N LEU A 299 17.25 9.52 -10.35
CA LEU A 299 18.13 9.50 -11.52
C LEU A 299 19.21 10.61 -11.50
N VAL A 300 19.26 11.45 -10.46
CA VAL A 300 20.15 12.63 -10.45
C VAL A 300 21.59 12.24 -10.11
N TYR A 301 21.82 11.69 -8.90
CA TYR A 301 23.11 11.14 -8.50
C TYR A 301 22.99 9.64 -8.28
N ASN A 302 23.67 8.78 -9.06
CA ASN A 302 23.53 7.32 -8.95
C ASN A 302 24.73 6.62 -8.28
N SER A 303 25.40 7.31 -7.35
CA SER A 303 26.48 6.77 -6.52
C SER A 303 26.07 6.72 -5.03
N TRP A 304 26.73 5.86 -4.25
CA TRP A 304 26.57 5.76 -2.79
C TRP A 304 27.91 5.30 -2.16
N PRO A 305 28.32 5.80 -0.98
CA PRO A 305 27.59 6.71 -0.08
C PRO A 305 27.64 8.18 -0.48
N LYS A 306 28.63 8.58 -1.30
CA LYS A 306 28.74 9.94 -1.83
C LYS A 306 27.75 10.21 -2.96
N MET A 307 27.43 11.48 -3.18
CA MET A 307 26.70 11.97 -4.35
C MET A 307 27.74 12.47 -5.38
N ALA A 308 27.99 11.64 -6.40
CA ALA A 308 29.18 11.66 -7.23
C ALA A 308 30.46 11.61 -6.39
N ASP A 309 31.35 12.58 -6.56
CA ASP A 309 32.61 12.73 -5.83
C ASP A 309 32.46 13.44 -4.47
N LYS A 310 31.27 13.99 -4.18
CA LYS A 310 31.01 14.87 -3.03
C LYS A 310 30.09 14.24 -1.98
N TRP A 311 30.26 14.63 -0.72
CA TRP A 311 29.31 14.30 0.36
C TRP A 311 28.10 15.23 0.38
N VAL A 312 28.30 16.49 0.00
CA VAL A 312 27.28 17.53 -0.08
C VAL A 312 27.38 18.14 -1.47
N PRO A 313 26.39 17.95 -2.36
CA PRO A 313 26.38 18.58 -3.67
C PRO A 313 26.31 20.11 -3.59
N ASP A 314 26.90 20.81 -4.56
CA ASP A 314 26.90 22.29 -4.56
C ASP A 314 25.53 22.88 -4.96
N ASP A 315 24.73 22.11 -5.68
CA ASP A 315 23.47 22.52 -6.28
C ASP A 315 22.26 22.39 -5.35
N LEU A 316 22.47 22.06 -4.05
CA LEU A 316 21.39 21.91 -3.06
C LEU A 316 20.56 23.18 -2.83
N GLY A 317 21.14 24.35 -3.07
CA GLY A 317 20.51 25.66 -2.83
C GLY A 317 20.22 26.45 -4.11
N SER A 318 20.21 25.79 -5.27
CA SER A 318 20.18 26.45 -6.59
C SER A 318 18.88 27.16 -6.91
N PHE A 319 17.75 26.78 -6.29
CA PHE A 319 16.45 27.40 -6.56
C PHE A 319 16.19 28.61 -5.65
N ASP A 320 15.47 29.60 -6.16
CA ASP A 320 14.93 30.73 -5.40
C ASP A 320 13.39 30.78 -5.50
N PRO A 321 12.68 31.09 -4.39
CA PRO A 321 13.19 31.24 -3.03
C PRO A 321 13.73 29.92 -2.42
N LYS A 322 14.70 30.03 -1.50
CA LYS A 322 15.49 28.89 -0.99
C LYS A 322 14.66 27.72 -0.42
N TRP A 323 13.49 27.98 0.17
CA TRP A 323 12.63 26.93 0.71
C TRP A 323 12.13 25.94 -0.35
N LYS A 324 12.04 26.36 -1.62
CA LYS A 324 11.67 25.47 -2.73
C LYS A 324 12.65 24.33 -2.92
N ASN A 325 13.93 24.52 -2.59
CA ASN A 325 14.92 23.45 -2.74
C ASN A 325 14.54 22.20 -1.94
N ILE A 326 13.92 22.36 -0.77
CA ILE A 326 13.54 21.23 0.10
C ILE A 326 12.54 20.29 -0.60
N PHE A 327 11.71 20.80 -1.50
CA PHE A 327 10.57 20.07 -2.08
C PHE A 327 10.54 20.00 -3.61
N GLU A 328 11.31 20.83 -4.31
CA GLU A 328 11.26 21.01 -5.77
C GLU A 328 12.62 20.82 -6.44
N ASN A 329 13.73 21.02 -5.72
CA ASN A 329 15.06 20.74 -6.25
C ASN A 329 15.32 19.22 -6.17
N PRO A 330 15.47 18.51 -7.30
CA PRO A 330 15.66 17.07 -7.31
C PRO A 330 16.88 16.62 -6.50
N THR A 331 18.00 17.34 -6.58
CA THR A 331 19.22 17.02 -5.83
C THR A 331 18.98 17.08 -4.33
N THR A 332 18.35 18.16 -3.85
CA THR A 332 18.08 18.37 -2.43
C THR A 332 17.06 17.38 -1.90
N VAL A 333 16.02 17.08 -2.67
CA VAL A 333 15.03 16.05 -2.32
C VAL A 333 15.70 14.67 -2.21
N GLN A 334 16.58 14.32 -3.15
CA GLN A 334 17.34 13.08 -3.12
C GLN A 334 18.27 13.01 -1.90
N PHE A 335 19.03 14.08 -1.64
CA PHE A 335 19.93 14.22 -0.49
C PHE A 335 19.18 14.05 0.84
N ASN A 336 18.07 14.78 1.00
CA ASN A 336 17.23 14.73 2.20
C ASN A 336 16.69 13.32 2.44
N HIS A 337 16.19 12.65 1.40
CA HIS A 337 15.66 11.30 1.53
C HIS A 337 16.72 10.28 1.95
N ARG A 338 17.94 10.35 1.40
CA ARG A 338 19.07 9.49 1.78
C ARG A 338 19.42 9.62 3.26
N HIS A 339 19.64 10.85 3.70
CA HIS A 339 20.03 11.10 5.10
C HIS A 339 18.90 10.80 6.08
N LEU A 340 17.65 11.00 5.67
CA LEU A 340 16.51 10.58 6.47
C LEU A 340 16.44 9.05 6.58
N ALA A 341 16.71 8.31 5.51
CA ALA A 341 16.77 6.84 5.53
C ALA A 341 17.94 6.32 6.40
N GLU A 342 19.12 6.92 6.29
CA GLU A 342 20.30 6.62 7.12
C GLU A 342 20.03 6.86 8.61
N SER A 343 19.45 8.02 8.93
CA SER A 343 19.05 8.37 10.30
C SER A 343 17.99 7.39 10.83
N THR A 344 17.05 6.97 9.99
CA THR A 344 16.01 6.00 10.34
C THR A 344 16.59 4.64 10.69
N VAL A 345 17.47 4.08 9.86
CA VAL A 345 18.08 2.77 10.14
C VAL A 345 18.99 2.83 11.37
N ALA A 346 19.73 3.93 11.57
CA ALA A 346 20.54 4.13 12.77
C ALA A 346 19.69 4.16 14.05
N LEU A 347 18.56 4.89 14.03
CA LEU A 347 17.64 4.95 15.16
C LEU A 347 16.91 3.63 15.41
N ILE A 348 16.55 2.86 14.37
CA ILE A 348 16.03 1.50 14.51
C ILE A 348 17.08 0.59 15.17
N GLY A 349 18.35 0.68 14.76
CA GLY A 349 19.45 -0.06 15.38
C GLY A 349 19.66 0.29 16.85
N GLY A 350 19.65 1.59 17.19
CA GLY A 350 19.71 2.06 18.58
C GLY A 350 18.52 1.60 19.42
N PHE A 351 17.31 1.69 18.87
CA PHE A 351 16.09 1.20 19.51
C PHE A 351 16.16 -0.32 19.75
N TRP A 352 16.57 -1.11 18.75
CA TRP A 352 16.78 -2.54 18.87
C TRP A 352 17.77 -2.88 19.99
N TRP A 353 18.90 -2.15 20.05
CA TRP A 353 19.90 -2.33 21.09
C TRP A 353 19.33 -2.13 22.50
N MET A 354 18.53 -1.08 22.70
CA MET A 354 17.85 -0.81 23.98
C MET A 354 16.84 -1.91 24.37
N CYS A 355 16.17 -2.51 23.38
CA CYS A 355 15.21 -3.58 23.60
C CYS A 355 15.83 -4.91 24.03
N ARG A 356 17.11 -5.17 23.75
CA ARG A 356 17.76 -6.46 24.06
C ARG A 356 17.74 -6.81 25.55
N LYS A 357 17.94 -5.82 26.41
CA LYS A 357 17.95 -5.98 27.89
C LYS A 357 16.58 -5.69 28.53
N ALA A 358 15.56 -5.39 27.74
CA ALA A 358 14.25 -5.04 28.25
C ALA A 358 13.38 -6.30 28.48
N PRO A 359 12.51 -6.30 29.50
CA PRO A 359 11.59 -7.40 29.78
C PRO A 359 10.40 -7.37 28.82
N LEU A 360 10.67 -7.64 27.55
CA LEU A 360 9.67 -7.69 26.48
C LEU A 360 9.14 -9.11 26.30
N PRO A 361 7.84 -9.28 26.04
CA PRO A 361 7.27 -10.59 25.75
C PRO A 361 7.74 -11.10 24.37
N PRO A 362 7.62 -12.42 24.11
CA PRO A 362 8.19 -13.02 22.90
C PRO A 362 7.71 -12.38 21.58
N ARG A 363 6.43 -12.01 21.49
CA ARG A 363 5.86 -11.37 20.28
C ARG A 363 6.45 -9.99 20.03
N ALA A 364 6.56 -9.16 21.07
CA ALA A 364 7.20 -7.85 20.97
C ALA A 364 8.68 -7.99 20.57
N ARG A 365 9.40 -8.98 21.13
CA ARG A 365 10.80 -9.24 20.77
C ARG A 365 10.96 -9.69 19.33
N LEU A 366 10.06 -10.53 18.82
CA LEU A 366 10.00 -10.88 17.41
C LEU A 366 9.78 -9.65 16.53
N ALA A 367 8.80 -8.81 16.86
CA ALA A 367 8.53 -7.57 16.12
C ALA A 367 9.75 -6.62 16.09
N VAL A 368 10.47 -6.47 17.20
CA VAL A 368 11.72 -5.68 17.26
C VAL A 368 12.80 -6.24 16.32
N ASN A 369 12.99 -7.56 16.30
CA ASN A 369 13.97 -8.20 15.42
C ASN A 369 13.57 -8.09 13.94
N CYS A 370 12.29 -8.32 13.63
CA CYS A 370 11.76 -8.13 12.28
C CYS A 370 11.90 -6.69 11.81
N LEU A 371 11.72 -5.70 12.69
CA LEU A 371 11.87 -4.29 12.36
C LEU A 371 13.30 -3.98 11.90
N LEU A 372 14.31 -4.46 12.64
CA LEU A 372 15.71 -4.28 12.25
C LEU A 372 16.02 -5.00 10.94
N GLY A 373 15.60 -6.26 10.79
CA GLY A 373 15.83 -7.04 9.58
C GLY A 373 15.22 -6.40 8.33
N MET A 374 13.97 -5.94 8.42
CA MET A 374 13.29 -5.25 7.32
C MET A 374 13.91 -3.87 7.06
N ALA A 375 14.38 -3.15 8.08
CA ALA A 375 15.05 -1.86 7.88
C ALA A 375 16.34 -2.02 7.07
N LEU A 376 17.15 -3.04 7.38
CA LEU A 376 18.37 -3.36 6.62
C LEU A 376 18.03 -3.76 5.17
N LEU A 377 17.02 -4.61 4.98
CA LEU A 377 16.55 -4.97 3.64
C LEU A 377 16.07 -3.73 2.86
N GLN A 378 15.36 -2.82 3.53
CA GLN A 378 14.85 -1.60 2.92
C GLN A 378 15.97 -0.66 2.48
N THR A 379 17.02 -0.52 3.30
CA THR A 379 18.24 0.22 2.94
C THR A 379 18.91 -0.41 1.72
N THR A 380 19.07 -1.74 1.71
CA THR A 380 19.64 -2.45 0.55
C THR A 380 18.82 -2.24 -0.71
N LEU A 381 17.49 -2.33 -0.65
CA LEU A 381 16.60 -2.05 -1.78
C LEU A 381 16.72 -0.61 -2.28
N GLY A 382 16.83 0.37 -1.37
CA GLY A 382 16.97 1.78 -1.72
C GLY A 382 18.30 2.06 -2.43
N VAL A 383 19.41 1.57 -1.85
CA VAL A 383 20.75 1.67 -2.47
C VAL A 383 20.79 0.94 -3.81
N THR A 384 20.19 -0.25 -3.91
CA THR A 384 20.13 -0.99 -5.18
C THR A 384 19.35 -0.23 -6.24
N THR A 385 18.17 0.29 -5.89
CA THR A 385 17.34 1.13 -6.78
C THR A 385 18.16 2.30 -7.31
N LEU A 386 18.95 2.92 -6.45
CA LEU A 386 19.80 4.05 -6.80
C LEU A 386 20.94 3.65 -7.75
N LEU A 387 21.74 2.64 -7.40
CA LEU A 387 22.93 2.23 -8.16
C LEU A 387 22.56 1.62 -9.52
N THR A 388 21.34 1.14 -9.69
CA THR A 388 20.86 0.50 -10.93
C THR A 388 19.98 1.42 -11.77
N TYR A 389 19.96 2.73 -11.50
CA TYR A 389 19.20 3.72 -12.27
C TYR A 389 17.68 3.50 -12.27
N VAL A 390 17.14 3.21 -11.08
CA VAL A 390 15.70 3.07 -10.80
C VAL A 390 14.96 2.05 -11.68
N PRO A 391 15.39 0.77 -11.76
CA PRO A 391 14.61 -0.24 -12.48
C PRO A 391 13.25 -0.43 -11.80
N VAL A 392 12.17 -0.37 -12.59
CA VAL A 392 10.79 -0.43 -12.07
C VAL A 392 10.56 -1.58 -11.07
N PRO A 393 11.02 -2.83 -11.31
CA PRO A 393 10.80 -3.91 -10.34
C PRO A 393 11.47 -3.67 -8.99
N VAL A 394 12.70 -3.13 -8.98
CA VAL A 394 13.45 -2.85 -7.75
C VAL A 394 12.84 -1.66 -7.01
N ALA A 395 12.51 -0.60 -7.74
CA ALA A 395 11.86 0.59 -7.19
C ALA A 395 10.47 0.26 -6.59
N ALA A 396 9.67 -0.55 -7.29
CA ALA A 396 8.37 -1.01 -6.79
C ALA A 396 8.53 -1.90 -5.55
N THR A 397 9.56 -2.75 -5.51
CA THR A 397 9.88 -3.58 -4.34
C THR A 397 10.32 -2.71 -3.16
N HIS A 398 11.12 -1.68 -3.41
CA HIS A 398 11.51 -0.70 -2.39
C HIS A 398 10.29 0.04 -1.83
N GLN A 399 9.39 0.55 -2.68
CA GLN A 399 8.15 1.18 -2.22
C GLN A 399 7.30 0.20 -1.40
N SER A 400 7.10 -1.03 -1.88
CA SER A 400 6.32 -2.06 -1.17
C SER A 400 6.96 -2.42 0.17
N GLY A 401 8.29 -2.55 0.20
CA GLY A 401 9.08 -2.81 1.40
C GLY A 401 8.95 -1.70 2.46
N SER A 402 8.80 -0.44 2.04
CA SER A 402 8.54 0.67 2.97
C SER A 402 7.22 0.50 3.72
N LEU A 403 6.18 0.01 3.04
CA LEU A 403 4.88 -0.27 3.66
C LEU A 403 5.01 -1.42 4.63
N VAL A 404 5.72 -2.50 4.26
CA VAL A 404 5.99 -3.65 5.16
C VAL A 404 6.76 -3.20 6.40
N LEU A 405 7.78 -2.35 6.24
CA LEU A 405 8.55 -1.79 7.35
C LEU A 405 7.64 -0.99 8.29
N LEU A 406 6.75 -0.16 7.75
CA LEU A 406 5.75 0.56 8.53
C LEU A 406 4.77 -0.39 9.23
N SER A 407 4.32 -1.46 8.57
CA SER A 407 3.44 -2.48 9.19
C SER A 407 4.09 -3.13 10.40
N ILE A 408 5.38 -3.47 10.31
CA ILE A 408 6.13 -4.06 11.43
C ILE A 408 6.28 -3.03 12.56
N ALA A 409 6.53 -1.75 12.24
CA ALA A 409 6.59 -0.69 13.25
C ALA A 409 5.26 -0.47 13.97
N VAL A 410 4.14 -0.51 13.23
CA VAL A 410 2.78 -0.44 13.78
C VAL A 410 2.50 -1.64 14.67
N TRP A 411 2.86 -2.85 14.22
CA TRP A 411 2.74 -4.07 15.02
C TRP A 411 3.53 -3.97 16.32
N LEU A 412 4.80 -3.56 16.26
CA LEU A 412 5.63 -3.35 17.44
C LEU A 412 5.02 -2.32 18.41
N ALA A 413 4.63 -1.14 17.91
CA ALA A 413 4.02 -0.09 18.74
C ALA A 413 2.72 -0.59 19.40
N HIS A 414 1.95 -1.44 18.70
CA HIS A 414 0.76 -2.08 19.23
C HIS A 414 1.07 -3.10 20.33
N GLU A 415 2.09 -3.96 20.15
CA GLU A 415 2.52 -4.90 21.20
C GLU A 415 3.02 -4.17 22.46
N LEU A 416 3.60 -2.98 22.30
CA LEU A 416 4.08 -2.15 23.42
C LEU A 416 2.99 -1.29 24.08
N ARG A 417 1.75 -1.30 23.58
CA ARG A 417 0.66 -0.45 24.09
C ARG A 417 0.29 -0.79 25.53
N ARG A 418 -0.27 0.18 26.25
CA ARG A 418 -0.90 -0.11 27.55
C ARG A 418 -2.21 -0.83 27.32
N VAL A 419 -2.44 -1.89 28.09
CA VAL A 419 -3.75 -2.50 28.23
C VAL A 419 -4.46 -1.71 29.33
N PRO A 420 -5.58 -1.01 29.06
CA PRO A 420 -6.39 -0.42 30.11
C PRO A 420 -6.78 -1.51 31.11
N LYS A 421 -6.70 -1.18 32.41
CA LYS A 421 -7.15 -2.08 33.47
C LYS A 421 -8.66 -2.28 33.42
#